data_AF-A0A7N9IGM8-F1
#
_entry.id   AF-A0A7N9IGM8-F1
#
_cell.length_a   1.000
_cell.length_b   1.000
_cell.length_c   1.000
_cell.angle_alpha   90.00
_cell.angle_beta   90.00
_cell.angle_gamma   90.00
#
_symmetry.space_group_name_H-M   'P 1'
#
loop_
_entity.id
_entity.type
_entity.pdbx_description
1 polymer ?
#
loop_
_entity_poly.entity_id
_entity_poly.type
_entity_poly.pdbx_seq_one_letter_code
_entity_poly.pdbx_strand_id
1 'polypeptide(L)'
;MMVALVGTPVHTPCHTVPSPRPQLHKVRDEGGTFQGPLQPPPRGSHLWLSLPSWVTPLFSALGLILALLFPSMASMAAMGSCSKEYRMLLGQLQKQTDLMQDTSRLLDPYIRIQGLDIPKLREHCRESPGAFPSEETLRGLGRRGFLQTLNATLGRVLHRLADLEQHLPKAQDLERSGLNIEDLEKLQMARPNVLGLRNNVYCMAQLLDNSDMTEPTKAGRGTPQPPTPTPTSDVFQRKLEGCSFLRGYHRFMHSVGRVFSKWGESPNRSRRHSPHQALRKGMRRTRPSRKGNRLMPRGQLPR
;
A
#
# COMPACT_ATOMS: atom_id res chain seq x y z
N MET A 1 -42.69 39.43 -40.54
CA MET A 1 -41.59 38.90 -41.38
C MET A 1 -40.55 38.35 -40.41
N MET A 2 -40.25 37.07 -40.26
CA MET A 2 -40.36 35.88 -41.10
C MET A 2 -40.86 34.71 -40.22
N VAL A 3 -41.76 33.91 -40.78
CA VAL A 3 -42.27 32.64 -40.25
C VAL A 3 -41.60 31.52 -41.05
N ALA A 4 -41.10 30.48 -40.39
CA ALA A 4 -40.96 29.10 -40.90
C ALA A 4 -40.20 28.26 -39.86
N LEU A 5 -40.42 26.96 -39.64
CA LEU A 5 -41.46 26.01 -40.04
C LEU A 5 -41.28 24.81 -39.09
N VAL A 6 -42.39 24.29 -38.59
CA VAL A 6 -42.49 23.01 -37.86
C VAL A 6 -42.15 21.87 -38.83
N GLY A 7 -41.35 20.91 -38.38
CA GLY A 7 -41.01 19.70 -39.13
C GLY A 7 -40.90 18.49 -38.22
N THR A 8 -42.03 17.82 -37.97
CA THR A 8 -42.08 16.39 -37.60
C THR A 8 -42.03 15.54 -38.87
N PRO A 9 -41.41 14.35 -38.82
CA PRO A 9 -42.14 13.17 -39.27
C PRO A 9 -41.91 11.94 -38.37
N VAL A 10 -42.99 11.31 -37.91
CA VAL A 10 -43.57 10.05 -38.44
C VAL A 10 -42.88 8.80 -37.90
N HIS A 11 -43.64 8.10 -37.05
CA HIS A 11 -43.49 6.70 -36.68
C HIS A 11 -43.57 5.77 -37.89
N THR A 12 -42.69 4.76 -37.94
CA THR A 12 -42.91 3.50 -38.66
C THR A 12 -42.46 2.31 -37.80
N PRO A 13 -43.08 1.12 -37.97
CA PRO A 13 -43.13 0.06 -36.95
C PRO A 13 -42.06 -1.04 -37.10
N CYS A 14 -41.86 -1.73 -35.98
CA CYS A 14 -41.44 -3.13 -35.74
C CYS A 14 -40.65 -3.89 -36.82
N HIS A 15 -39.44 -4.32 -36.46
CA HIS A 15 -38.98 -5.69 -36.73
C HIS A 15 -38.17 -6.23 -35.54
N THR A 16 -38.83 -7.09 -34.76
CA THR A 16 -38.23 -7.94 -33.74
C THR A 16 -37.55 -9.11 -34.45
N VAL A 17 -36.21 -9.18 -34.41
CA VAL A 17 -35.46 -10.36 -34.87
C VAL A 17 -35.35 -11.35 -33.70
N PRO A 18 -35.84 -12.59 -33.81
CA PRO A 18 -35.66 -13.60 -32.78
C PRO A 18 -34.25 -14.18 -32.84
N SER A 19 -33.53 -14.16 -31.72
CA SER A 19 -32.29 -14.93 -31.55
C SER A 19 -32.63 -16.39 -31.20
N PRO A 20 -31.99 -17.40 -31.83
CA PRO A 20 -32.38 -18.80 -31.69
C PRO A 20 -31.95 -19.40 -30.34
N ARG A 21 -32.89 -20.12 -29.71
CA ARG A 21 -32.63 -21.01 -28.56
C ARG A 21 -31.76 -22.21 -28.98
N PRO A 22 -30.87 -22.70 -28.11
CA PRO A 22 -30.18 -23.97 -28.33
C PRO A 22 -31.14 -25.16 -28.32
N GLN A 23 -30.92 -26.08 -29.26
CA GLN A 23 -31.65 -27.32 -29.46
C GLN A 23 -31.47 -28.28 -28.28
N LEU A 24 -32.59 -28.82 -27.81
CA LEU A 24 -32.70 -29.91 -26.85
C LEU A 24 -32.55 -31.23 -27.62
N HIS A 25 -31.43 -31.95 -27.48
CA HIS A 25 -31.34 -33.31 -28.00
C HIS A 25 -32.12 -34.27 -27.09
N LYS A 26 -33.17 -34.85 -27.66
CA LYS A 26 -33.92 -36.00 -27.16
C LYS A 26 -33.33 -37.25 -27.81
N VAL A 27 -32.80 -38.17 -27.01
CA VAL A 27 -32.66 -39.59 -27.38
C VAL A 27 -33.53 -40.37 -26.40
N ARG A 28 -34.29 -41.30 -26.97
CA ARG A 28 -35.43 -42.02 -26.40
C ARG A 28 -35.03 -43.47 -26.12
N ASP A 29 -35.59 -43.99 -25.02
CA ASP A 29 -35.92 -45.36 -24.59
C ASP A 29 -35.12 -46.56 -25.11
N GLU A 30 -34.74 -47.47 -24.20
CA GLU A 30 -35.24 -48.87 -24.03
C GLU A 30 -34.78 -49.30 -22.60
N GLY A 31 -35.62 -49.75 -21.66
CA GLY A 31 -36.32 -51.04 -21.63
C GLY A 31 -35.50 -52.08 -20.84
N GLY A 32 -35.91 -52.48 -19.62
CA GLY A 32 -35.39 -53.71 -18.98
C GLY A 32 -35.32 -53.75 -17.45
N THR A 33 -36.32 -54.38 -16.84
CA THR A 33 -36.48 -54.77 -15.43
C THR A 33 -35.46 -55.82 -14.95
N PHE A 34 -34.90 -55.73 -13.72
CA PHE A 34 -34.83 -56.85 -12.74
C PHE A 34 -34.19 -56.48 -11.37
N GLN A 35 -34.46 -57.37 -10.41
CA GLN A 35 -34.42 -57.32 -8.95
C GLN A 35 -33.04 -57.34 -8.26
N GLY A 36 -33.02 -56.97 -6.96
CA GLY A 36 -32.23 -57.71 -5.94
C GLY A 36 -31.15 -56.92 -5.17
N PRO A 37 -31.03 -57.08 -3.83
CA PRO A 37 -30.20 -56.24 -2.96
C PRO A 37 -28.79 -56.79 -2.74
N LEU A 38 -27.77 -55.93 -2.67
CA LEU A 38 -26.38 -56.32 -2.35
C LEU A 38 -25.70 -55.30 -1.42
N GLN A 39 -25.43 -55.80 -0.21
CA GLN A 39 -24.42 -55.46 0.80
C GLN A 39 -23.42 -54.30 0.58
N PRO A 40 -23.01 -53.59 1.65
CA PRO A 40 -21.80 -52.76 1.67
C PRO A 40 -20.53 -53.59 2.01
N PRO A 41 -19.35 -53.29 1.42
CA PRO A 41 -18.06 -53.79 1.87
C PRO A 41 -17.28 -52.69 2.67
N PRO A 42 -16.07 -52.94 3.22
CA PRO A 42 -15.92 -53.27 4.64
C PRO A 42 -15.02 -52.29 5.42
N ARG A 43 -14.96 -52.57 6.73
CA ARG A 43 -14.11 -52.00 7.80
C ARG A 43 -12.73 -51.50 7.36
N GLY A 44 -12.47 -50.22 7.62
CA GLY A 44 -11.15 -49.65 7.81
C GLY A 44 -10.99 -49.18 9.25
N SER A 45 -10.09 -49.85 9.98
CA SER A 45 -9.76 -49.60 11.38
C SER A 45 -8.92 -48.33 11.53
N HIS A 46 -9.45 -47.29 12.17
CA HIS A 46 -8.62 -46.22 12.75
C HIS A 46 -8.87 -46.17 14.26
N LEU A 47 -7.85 -46.63 14.98
CA LEU A 47 -7.69 -46.51 16.43
C LEU A 47 -7.81 -45.03 16.84
N TRP A 48 -8.93 -44.68 17.44
CA TRP A 48 -9.03 -43.48 18.26
C TRP A 48 -8.34 -43.77 19.59
N LEU A 49 -7.13 -43.23 19.77
CA LEU A 49 -6.54 -43.05 21.09
C LEU A 49 -7.30 -41.92 21.78
N SER A 50 -8.26 -42.30 22.61
CA SER A 50 -8.92 -41.42 23.56
C SER A 50 -7.91 -40.88 24.57
N LEU A 51 -7.56 -39.60 24.49
CA LEU A 51 -6.88 -38.88 25.57
C LEU A 51 -7.94 -38.38 26.59
N PRO A 52 -7.75 -38.59 27.91
CA PRO A 52 -8.70 -38.14 28.91
C PRO A 52 -8.73 -36.62 29.07
N SER A 53 -9.94 -36.07 29.03
CA SER A 53 -10.31 -34.64 28.96
C SER A 53 -10.21 -33.86 30.29
N TRP A 54 -9.18 -34.09 31.11
CA TRP A 54 -9.13 -33.52 32.48
C TRP A 54 -7.84 -32.78 32.82
N VAL A 55 -7.10 -32.25 31.83
CA VAL A 55 -5.86 -31.47 32.08
C VAL A 55 -5.87 -30.07 31.43
N THR A 56 -6.98 -29.64 30.83
CA THR A 56 -7.05 -28.36 30.09
C THR A 56 -7.55 -27.11 30.84
N PRO A 57 -8.06 -27.12 32.10
CA PRO A 57 -8.49 -25.87 32.73
C PRO A 57 -7.36 -25.13 33.49
N LEU A 58 -6.29 -25.82 33.90
CA LEU A 58 -5.23 -25.23 34.74
C LEU A 58 -4.23 -24.35 33.97
N PHE A 59 -3.95 -24.68 32.71
CA PHE A 59 -3.02 -23.88 31.88
C PHE A 59 -3.61 -22.53 31.43
N SER A 60 -4.94 -22.41 31.37
CA SER A 60 -5.62 -21.18 30.94
C SER A 60 -5.72 -20.13 32.06
N ALA A 61 -5.89 -20.56 33.31
CA ALA A 61 -5.98 -19.65 34.46
C ALA A 61 -4.63 -18.99 34.78
N LEU A 62 -3.53 -19.76 34.74
CA LEU A 62 -2.19 -19.23 35.02
C LEU A 62 -1.75 -18.20 33.96
N GLY A 63 -2.08 -18.44 32.69
CA GLY A 63 -1.80 -17.51 31.59
C GLY A 63 -2.55 -16.18 31.71
N LEU A 64 -3.81 -16.23 32.17
CA LEU A 64 -4.62 -15.03 32.39
C LEU A 64 -4.10 -14.21 33.59
N ILE A 65 -3.69 -14.89 34.66
CA ILE A 65 -3.14 -14.26 35.87
C ILE A 65 -1.78 -13.62 35.57
N LEU A 66 -0.92 -14.27 34.77
CA LEU A 66 0.36 -13.69 34.36
C LEU A 66 0.18 -12.45 33.46
N ALA A 67 -0.82 -12.46 32.57
CA ALA A 67 -1.14 -11.31 31.71
C ALA A 67 -1.67 -10.11 32.50
N LEU A 68 -2.40 -10.34 33.60
CA LEU A 68 -2.92 -9.30 34.49
C LEU A 68 -1.85 -8.73 35.44
N LEU A 69 -0.89 -9.55 35.86
CA LEU A 69 0.19 -9.14 36.77
C LEU A 69 1.33 -8.40 36.07
N PHE A 70 1.47 -8.53 34.75
CA PHE A 70 2.47 -7.81 33.95
C PHE A 70 1.86 -7.04 32.75
N PRO A 71 1.04 -5.98 32.98
CA PRO A 71 0.50 -5.15 31.90
C PRO A 71 1.60 -4.50 31.02
N SER A 72 2.79 -4.33 31.58
CA SER A 72 3.96 -3.75 30.91
C SER A 72 4.57 -4.68 29.84
N MET A 73 4.43 -6.00 29.96
CA MET A 73 4.92 -6.95 28.95
C MET A 73 3.93 -7.16 27.80
N ALA A 74 2.61 -7.09 28.08
CA ALA A 74 1.58 -7.15 27.03
C ALA A 74 1.67 -5.98 26.04
N SER A 75 2.22 -4.84 26.49
CA SER A 75 2.45 -3.66 25.66
C SER A 75 3.64 -3.81 24.69
N MET A 76 4.55 -4.76 24.93
CA MET A 76 5.71 -5.03 24.08
C MET A 76 5.46 -6.13 23.04
N ALA A 77 4.45 -6.98 23.24
CA ALA A 77 4.21 -8.16 22.42
C ALA A 77 3.68 -7.88 21.00
N ALA A 78 3.29 -6.64 20.69
CA ALA A 78 2.77 -6.27 19.36
C ALA A 78 3.71 -5.37 18.55
N MET A 79 4.93 -5.08 19.04
CA MET A 79 5.94 -4.40 18.25
C MET A 79 6.86 -5.47 17.66
N GLY A 80 6.76 -5.70 16.35
CA GLY A 80 7.81 -6.43 15.62
C GLY A 80 9.17 -5.83 15.94
N SER A 81 10.23 -6.65 15.93
CA SER A 81 11.58 -6.17 16.23
C SER A 81 11.97 -5.04 15.26
N CYS A 82 12.44 -3.91 15.80
CA CYS A 82 12.92 -2.82 14.96
C CYS A 82 14.26 -3.19 14.32
N SER A 83 14.34 -3.06 12.99
CA SER A 83 15.64 -3.13 12.30
C SER A 83 16.53 -1.99 12.78
N LYS A 84 17.81 -2.31 13.03
CA LYS A 84 18.82 -1.33 13.44
C LYS A 84 19.43 -0.58 12.25
N GLU A 85 19.09 -0.95 11.02
CA GLU A 85 19.71 -0.39 9.82
C GLU A 85 18.87 0.76 9.23
N TYR A 86 19.37 1.99 9.39
CA TYR A 86 18.71 3.21 8.91
C TYR A 86 18.31 3.16 7.43
N ARG A 87 19.21 2.69 6.55
CA ARG A 87 18.97 2.67 5.10
C ARG A 87 17.88 1.69 4.70
N MET A 88 17.87 0.50 5.32
CA MET A 88 16.82 -0.49 5.11
C MET A 88 15.46 0.05 5.55
N LEU A 89 15.37 0.61 6.76
CA LEU A 89 14.13 1.13 7.30
C LEU A 89 13.61 2.36 6.51
N LEU A 90 14.52 3.25 6.09
CA LEU A 90 14.15 4.36 5.22
C LEU A 90 13.59 3.87 3.88
N GLY A 91 14.19 2.83 3.29
CA GLY A 91 13.68 2.21 2.07
C GLY A 91 12.29 1.59 2.25
N GLN A 92 12.01 0.97 3.40
CA GLN A 92 10.68 0.47 3.74
C GLN A 92 9.65 1.59 3.86
N LEU A 93 10.00 2.69 4.55
CA LEU A 93 9.15 3.87 4.69
C LEU A 93 8.80 4.47 3.32
N GLN A 94 9.82 4.67 2.46
CA GLN A 94 9.64 5.17 1.10
C GLN A 94 8.69 4.28 0.30
N LYS A 95 8.97 2.97 0.26
CA LYS A 95 8.14 2.01 -0.49
C LYS A 95 6.69 1.96 0.03
N GLN A 96 6.49 2.00 1.34
CA GLN A 96 5.14 2.04 1.92
C GLN A 96 4.40 3.32 1.54
N THR A 97 5.05 4.48 1.65
CA THR A 97 4.43 5.75 1.28
C THR A 97 4.12 5.83 -0.21
N ASP A 98 4.95 5.21 -1.06
CA ASP A 98 4.72 5.14 -2.50
C ASP A 98 3.51 4.27 -2.86
N LEU A 99 3.24 3.22 -2.09
CA LEU A 99 2.04 2.40 -2.25
C LEU A 99 0.79 3.08 -1.68
N MET A 100 0.94 3.83 -0.58
CA MET A 100 -0.18 4.44 0.14
C MET A 100 -0.70 5.74 -0.47
N GLN A 101 0.02 6.32 -1.43
CA GLN A 101 -0.45 7.47 -2.25
C GLN A 101 -1.28 7.03 -3.46
N ASP A 102 -1.26 5.74 -3.83
CA ASP A 102 -1.96 5.22 -5.00
C ASP A 102 -3.47 5.12 -4.69
N THR A 103 -4.26 5.96 -5.37
CA THR A 103 -5.70 6.05 -5.16
C THR A 103 -6.43 4.74 -5.45
N SER A 104 -5.88 3.91 -6.35
CA SER A 104 -6.48 2.64 -6.74
C SER A 104 -6.52 1.61 -5.60
N ARG A 105 -5.70 1.83 -4.56
CA ARG A 105 -5.60 0.95 -3.38
C ARG A 105 -6.68 1.22 -2.34
N LEU A 106 -7.33 2.38 -2.36
CA LEU A 106 -8.25 2.78 -1.29
C LEU A 106 -9.35 3.75 -1.73
N LEU A 107 -9.00 4.86 -2.40
CA LEU A 107 -9.99 5.88 -2.76
C LEU A 107 -10.90 5.40 -3.89
N ASP A 108 -10.35 4.84 -4.96
CA ASP A 108 -11.17 4.40 -6.10
C ASP A 108 -12.09 3.23 -5.74
N PRO A 109 -11.65 2.21 -4.97
CA PRO A 109 -12.55 1.20 -4.40
C PRO A 109 -13.66 1.79 -3.53
N TYR A 110 -13.35 2.78 -2.69
CA TYR A 110 -14.35 3.46 -1.86
C TYR A 110 -15.40 4.18 -2.71
N ILE A 111 -14.96 4.89 -3.76
CA ILE A 111 -15.87 5.59 -4.69
C ILE A 111 -16.83 4.60 -5.34
N ARG A 112 -16.32 3.45 -5.83
CA ARG A 112 -17.15 2.42 -6.46
C ARG A 112 -18.14 1.79 -5.49
N ILE A 113 -17.66 1.28 -4.35
CA ILE A 113 -18.49 0.53 -3.41
C ILE A 113 -19.58 1.40 -2.75
N GLN A 114 -19.36 2.71 -2.66
CA GLN A 114 -20.32 3.64 -2.09
C GLN A 114 -21.33 4.20 -3.12
N GLY A 115 -21.20 3.84 -4.40
CA GLY A 115 -22.04 4.33 -5.48
C GLY A 115 -21.73 5.77 -5.90
N LEU A 116 -20.49 6.23 -5.68
CA LEU A 116 -20.04 7.57 -6.03
C LEU A 116 -19.33 7.64 -7.39
N ASP A 117 -19.19 6.52 -8.11
CA ASP A 117 -18.49 6.44 -9.41
C ASP A 117 -19.33 6.99 -10.57
N ILE A 118 -19.88 8.18 -10.35
CA ILE A 118 -20.64 8.98 -11.31
C ILE A 118 -19.86 10.30 -11.47
N PRO A 119 -19.56 10.78 -12.69
CA PRO A 119 -18.68 11.94 -12.89
C PRO A 119 -19.02 13.15 -12.02
N LYS A 120 -20.31 13.53 -11.96
CA LYS A 120 -20.80 14.65 -11.13
C LYS A 120 -20.51 14.46 -9.63
N LEU A 121 -20.58 13.25 -9.10
CA LEU A 121 -20.30 12.97 -7.69
C LEU A 121 -18.80 12.89 -7.41
N ARG A 122 -18.01 12.35 -8.34
CA ARG A 122 -16.54 12.32 -8.21
C ARG A 122 -15.92 13.70 -8.11
N GLU A 123 -16.51 14.70 -8.76
CA GLU A 123 -16.08 16.10 -8.65
C GLU A 123 -16.21 16.67 -7.22
N HIS A 124 -17.10 16.11 -6.40
CA HIS A 124 -17.31 16.50 -5.00
C HIS A 124 -16.36 15.81 -4.04
N CYS A 125 -15.65 14.75 -4.47
CA CYS A 125 -14.58 14.10 -3.71
C CYS A 125 -13.30 14.95 -3.68
N ARG A 126 -13.39 16.21 -3.25
CA ARG A 126 -12.23 17.10 -3.10
C ARG A 126 -11.74 17.04 -1.67
N GLU A 127 -10.44 17.14 -1.50
CA GLU A 127 -9.87 17.29 -0.16
C GLU A 127 -10.40 18.57 0.51
N SER A 128 -10.82 18.46 1.77
CA SER A 128 -11.17 19.61 2.59
C SER A 128 -9.90 20.40 2.96
N PRO A 129 -9.85 21.73 2.71
CA PRO A 129 -8.70 22.55 3.05
C PRO A 129 -8.29 22.38 4.52
N GLY A 130 -7.00 22.21 4.78
CA GLY A 130 -6.46 22.07 6.13
C GLY A 130 -6.71 20.72 6.83
N ALA A 131 -7.39 19.76 6.18
CA ALA A 131 -7.61 18.43 6.77
C ALA A 131 -6.29 17.67 7.01
N PHE A 132 -5.31 17.86 6.13
CA PHE A 132 -3.97 17.28 6.24
C PHE A 132 -2.87 18.34 6.08
N PRO A 133 -1.71 18.16 6.75
CA PRO A 133 -0.55 19.04 6.58
C PRO A 133 -0.15 19.20 5.11
N SER A 134 0.30 20.39 4.72
CA SER A 134 0.86 20.62 3.38
C SER A 134 2.27 20.02 3.25
N GLU A 135 2.72 19.75 2.02
CA GLU A 135 4.10 19.33 1.79
C GLU A 135 5.10 20.34 2.34
N GLU A 136 4.84 21.63 2.14
CA GLU A 136 5.66 22.73 2.66
C GLU A 136 5.75 22.67 4.19
N THR A 137 4.61 22.50 4.87
CA THR A 137 4.57 22.35 6.33
C THR A 137 5.43 21.16 6.75
N LEU A 138 5.29 20.01 6.08
CA LEU A 138 6.05 18.80 6.40
C LEU A 138 7.55 18.94 6.13
N ARG A 139 7.94 19.65 5.07
CA ARG A 139 9.34 19.93 4.73
C ARG A 139 10.00 20.89 5.71
N GLY A 140 9.24 21.85 6.24
CA GLY A 140 9.70 22.78 7.27
C GLY A 140 9.97 22.12 8.62
N LEU A 141 9.50 20.88 8.83
CA LEU A 141 9.79 20.12 10.05
C LEU A 141 11.18 19.48 9.98
N GLY A 142 11.93 19.59 11.07
CA GLY A 142 13.10 18.72 11.30
C GLY A 142 12.68 17.24 11.39
N ARG A 143 13.64 16.31 11.28
CA ARG A 143 13.35 14.86 11.20
C ARG A 143 12.45 14.34 12.31
N ARG A 144 12.74 14.70 13.57
CA ARG A 144 11.94 14.33 14.74
C ARG A 144 10.52 14.88 14.66
N GLY A 145 10.37 16.18 14.39
CA GLY A 145 9.08 16.84 14.27
C GLY A 145 8.23 16.27 13.14
N PHE A 146 8.86 15.90 12.02
CA PHE A 146 8.22 15.23 10.91
C PHE A 146 7.66 13.86 11.32
N LEU A 147 8.46 12.99 11.96
CA LEU A 147 7.99 11.67 12.40
C LEU A 147 6.88 11.75 13.46
N GLN A 148 6.97 12.72 14.38
CA GLN A 148 5.92 12.97 15.38
C GLN A 148 4.60 13.41 14.72
N THR A 149 4.68 14.36 13.79
CA THR A 149 3.52 14.86 13.05
C THR A 149 2.90 13.75 12.19
N LEU A 150 3.73 12.94 11.53
CA LEU A 150 3.31 11.79 10.75
C LEU A 150 2.59 10.77 11.64
N ASN A 151 3.19 10.35 12.76
CA ASN A 151 2.57 9.37 13.65
C ASN A 151 1.22 9.86 14.23
N ALA A 152 1.14 11.14 14.63
CA ALA A 152 -0.10 11.73 15.11
C ALA A 152 -1.18 11.77 14.02
N THR A 153 -0.80 12.12 12.79
CA THR A 153 -1.72 12.17 11.65
C THR A 153 -2.21 10.77 11.25
N LEU A 154 -1.32 9.76 11.22
CA LEU A 154 -1.70 8.37 11.01
C LEU A 154 -2.61 7.83 12.11
N GLY A 155 -2.44 8.28 13.36
CA GLY A 155 -3.36 7.99 14.46
C GLY A 155 -4.78 8.50 14.19
N ARG A 156 -4.92 9.75 13.73
CA ARG A 156 -6.23 10.31 13.32
C ARG A 156 -6.82 9.55 12.13
N VAL A 157 -5.98 9.18 11.15
CA VAL A 157 -6.40 8.38 9.98
C VAL A 157 -6.96 7.03 10.42
N LEU A 158 -6.33 6.32 11.35
CA LEU A 158 -6.84 5.04 11.86
C LEU A 158 -8.23 5.17 12.49
N HIS A 159 -8.47 6.23 13.27
CA HIS A 159 -9.79 6.47 13.85
C HIS A 159 -10.85 6.73 12.77
N ARG A 160 -10.53 7.55 11.76
CA ARG A 160 -11.47 7.84 10.68
C ARG A 160 -11.68 6.65 9.73
N LEU A 161 -10.66 5.82 9.51
CA LEU A 161 -10.81 4.56 8.78
C LEU A 161 -11.73 3.60 9.51
N ALA A 162 -11.61 3.46 10.83
CA ALA A 162 -12.51 2.62 11.61
C ALA A 162 -13.98 3.10 11.54
N ASP A 163 -14.19 4.42 11.56
CA ASP A 163 -15.52 5.02 11.35
C ASP A 163 -16.06 4.74 9.93
N LEU A 164 -15.23 4.87 8.89
CA LEU A 164 -15.63 4.53 7.53
C LEU A 164 -15.96 3.04 7.35
N GLU A 165 -15.16 2.15 7.95
CA GLU A 165 -15.36 0.70 7.93
C GLU A 165 -16.74 0.29 8.49
N GLN A 166 -17.24 0.97 9.52
CA GLN A 166 -18.58 0.72 10.08
C GLN A 166 -19.73 1.01 9.11
N HIS A 167 -19.47 1.85 8.10
CA HIS A 167 -20.45 2.31 7.13
C HIS A 167 -20.22 1.72 5.72
N LEU A 168 -19.32 0.75 5.58
CA LEU A 168 -19.15 0.00 4.34
C LEU A 168 -20.24 -1.07 4.19
N PRO A 169 -20.66 -1.40 2.95
CA PRO A 169 -21.53 -2.54 2.72
C PRO A 169 -20.88 -3.84 3.23
N LYS A 170 -21.68 -4.72 3.82
CA LYS A 170 -21.20 -6.02 4.29
C LYS A 170 -21.02 -6.96 3.11
N ALA A 171 -20.10 -7.93 3.22
CA ALA A 171 -19.81 -8.89 2.16
C ALA A 171 -21.07 -9.62 1.63
N GLN A 172 -22.01 -9.96 2.52
CA GLN A 172 -23.28 -10.62 2.18
C GLN A 172 -24.20 -9.71 1.34
N ASP A 173 -24.12 -8.39 1.51
CA ASP A 173 -24.95 -7.42 0.80
C ASP A 173 -24.36 -7.06 -0.57
N LEU A 174 -23.07 -7.34 -0.82
CA LEU A 174 -22.39 -7.01 -2.07
C LEU A 174 -22.94 -7.77 -3.26
N GLU A 175 -23.15 -9.09 -3.12
CA GLU A 175 -23.67 -9.95 -4.20
C GLU A 175 -25.07 -9.50 -4.61
N ARG A 176 -25.93 -9.18 -3.64
CA ARG A 176 -27.28 -8.67 -3.88
C ARG A 176 -27.28 -7.28 -4.52
N SER A 177 -26.26 -6.47 -4.22
CA SER A 177 -26.15 -5.09 -4.70
C SER A 177 -25.32 -4.94 -5.98
N GLY A 178 -24.79 -6.04 -6.53
CA GLY A 178 -23.91 -6.04 -7.71
C GLY A 178 -22.56 -5.33 -7.49
N LEU A 179 -22.10 -5.23 -6.24
CA LEU A 179 -20.85 -4.56 -5.87
C LEU A 179 -19.68 -5.55 -5.85
N ASN A 180 -18.47 -5.07 -6.13
CA ASN A 180 -17.27 -5.91 -6.25
C ASN A 180 -16.65 -6.23 -4.88
N ILE A 181 -16.47 -7.53 -4.58
CA ILE A 181 -15.80 -8.01 -3.36
C ILE A 181 -14.33 -7.57 -3.29
N GLU A 182 -13.63 -7.48 -4.42
CA GLU A 182 -12.24 -7.05 -4.49
C GLU A 182 -12.05 -5.61 -3.97
N ASP A 183 -13.07 -4.76 -4.17
CA ASP A 183 -13.04 -3.39 -3.64
C ASP A 183 -13.14 -3.38 -2.11
N LEU A 184 -13.97 -4.26 -1.53
CA LEU A 184 -14.05 -4.41 -0.07
C LEU A 184 -12.75 -4.95 0.51
N GLU A 185 -12.11 -5.93 -0.13
CA GLU A 185 -10.82 -6.48 0.31
C GLU A 185 -9.71 -5.42 0.28
N LYS A 186 -9.65 -4.60 -0.77
CA LYS A 186 -8.72 -3.45 -0.83
C LYS A 186 -8.94 -2.47 0.32
N LEU A 187 -10.20 -2.16 0.63
CA LEU A 187 -10.57 -1.28 1.74
C LEU A 187 -10.12 -1.85 3.09
N GLN A 188 -10.28 -3.15 3.31
CA GLN A 188 -9.85 -3.84 4.54
C GLN A 188 -8.34 -3.81 4.76
N MET A 189 -7.54 -3.66 3.70
CA MET A 189 -6.08 -3.55 3.82
C MET A 189 -5.60 -2.17 4.32
N ALA A 190 -6.45 -1.14 4.31
CA ALA A 190 -6.04 0.21 4.68
C ALA A 190 -5.51 0.30 6.10
N ARG A 191 -6.24 -0.25 7.06
CA ARG A 191 -5.90 -0.18 8.49
C ARG A 191 -4.62 -0.97 8.84
N PRO A 192 -4.44 -2.24 8.39
CA PRO A 192 -3.17 -2.95 8.52
C PRO A 192 -1.98 -2.20 7.91
N ASN A 193 -2.14 -1.62 6.71
CA ASN A 193 -1.07 -0.87 6.05
C ASN A 193 -0.66 0.37 6.86
N VAL A 194 -1.62 1.13 7.38
CA VAL A 194 -1.35 2.29 8.22
C VAL A 194 -0.68 1.89 9.54
N LEU A 195 -1.11 0.80 10.18
CA LEU A 195 -0.45 0.26 11.38
C LEU A 195 1.01 -0.15 11.09
N GLY A 196 1.24 -0.85 9.98
CA GLY A 196 2.58 -1.23 9.54
C GLY A 196 3.49 -0.02 9.32
N LEU A 197 2.97 1.05 8.71
CA LEU A 197 3.71 2.29 8.55
C LEU A 197 4.03 2.94 9.90
N ARG A 198 3.06 3.00 10.83
CA ARG A 198 3.29 3.57 12.17
C ARG A 198 4.39 2.83 12.93
N ASN A 199 4.45 1.51 12.81
CA ASN A 199 5.52 0.71 13.41
C ASN A 199 6.90 1.10 12.83
N ASN A 200 7.00 1.27 11.51
CA ASN A 200 8.25 1.70 10.88
C ASN A 200 8.63 3.13 11.26
N VAL A 201 7.65 4.03 11.41
CA VAL A 201 7.87 5.40 11.89
C VAL A 201 8.40 5.41 13.32
N TYR A 202 7.85 4.56 14.19
CA TYR A 202 8.34 4.37 15.55
C TYR A 202 9.79 3.86 15.57
N CYS A 203 10.09 2.82 14.79
CA CYS A 203 11.45 2.29 14.70
C CYS A 203 12.45 3.34 14.18
N MET A 204 12.03 4.18 13.23
CA MET A 204 12.88 5.25 12.70
C MET A 204 13.13 6.33 13.75
N ALA A 205 12.11 6.68 14.55
CA ALA A 205 12.28 7.60 15.66
C ALA A 205 13.30 7.06 16.68
N GLN A 206 13.20 5.77 17.04
CA GLN A 206 14.16 5.13 17.94
C GLN A 206 15.59 5.15 17.38
N LEU A 207 15.78 4.95 16.07
CA LEU A 207 17.10 5.06 15.46
C LEU A 207 17.71 6.46 15.55
N LEU A 208 16.89 7.50 15.37
CA LEU A 208 17.34 8.89 15.50
C LEU A 208 17.62 9.28 16.95
N ASP A 209 16.87 8.74 17.91
CA ASP A 209 17.08 8.99 19.35
C ASP A 209 18.39 8.36 19.85
N ASN A 210 18.75 7.20 19.32
CA ASN A 210 19.99 6.51 19.67
C ASN A 210 21.23 7.09 18.95
N SER A 211 21.07 7.80 17.84
CA SER A 211 22.17 8.47 17.13
C SER A 211 22.48 9.86 17.69
N ASP A 212 21.45 10.54 18.21
CA ASP A 212 21.57 11.87 18.76
C ASP A 212 21.58 11.79 20.30
N MET A 213 22.77 11.54 20.91
CA MET A 213 23.00 11.73 22.35
C MET A 213 22.96 13.22 22.70
N THR A 214 21.78 13.82 22.59
CA THR A 214 21.49 15.16 23.08
C THR A 214 20.13 15.16 23.76
N GLU A 215 20.14 15.67 24.97
CA GLU A 215 19.04 15.76 25.92
C GLU A 215 17.74 16.32 25.28
N PRO A 216 16.56 15.77 25.61
CA PRO A 216 15.34 16.20 24.94
C PRO A 216 14.93 17.58 25.43
N THR A 217 14.97 18.58 24.53
CA THR A 217 14.24 19.83 24.73
C THR A 217 12.74 19.52 24.77
N LYS A 218 12.10 19.83 25.91
CA LYS A 218 10.65 19.69 26.09
C LYS A 218 9.91 20.58 25.08
N ALA A 219 9.43 19.98 24.00
CA ALA A 219 8.43 20.60 23.16
C ALA A 219 7.09 20.61 23.91
N GLY A 220 6.46 21.79 24.00
CA GLY A 220 5.20 22.01 24.69
C GLY A 220 4.11 21.06 24.20
N ARG A 221 3.46 20.41 25.16
CA ARG A 221 2.29 19.57 24.95
C ARG A 221 1.12 20.48 24.53
N GLY A 222 0.96 20.67 23.23
CA GLY A 222 -0.29 21.18 22.67
C GLY A 222 -1.36 20.12 22.88
N THR A 223 -2.33 20.42 23.73
CA THR A 223 -3.50 19.57 23.99
C THR A 223 -4.26 19.39 22.68
N PRO A 224 -4.52 18.15 22.21
CA PRO A 224 -5.43 17.94 21.09
C PRO A 224 -6.82 18.43 21.49
N GLN A 225 -7.29 19.48 20.83
CA GLN A 225 -8.64 19.98 21.04
C GLN A 225 -9.63 18.91 20.54
N PRO A 226 -10.63 18.50 21.35
CA PRO A 226 -11.63 17.54 20.91
C PRO A 226 -12.34 18.07 19.66
N PRO A 227 -12.66 17.22 18.67
CA PRO A 227 -13.45 17.66 17.54
C PRO A 227 -14.82 18.12 18.05
N THR A 228 -15.18 19.35 17.68
CA THR A 228 -16.53 19.88 17.86
C THR A 228 -17.53 18.92 17.19
N PRO A 229 -18.62 18.51 17.86
CA PRO A 229 -19.59 17.60 17.26
C PRO A 229 -20.19 18.26 16.01
N THR A 230 -19.90 17.68 14.85
CA THR A 230 -20.54 18.06 13.60
C THR A 230 -22.02 17.68 13.68
N PRO A 231 -22.93 18.50 13.12
CA PRO A 231 -24.34 18.14 13.01
C PRO A 231 -24.49 16.80 12.29
N THR A 232 -25.52 16.04 12.64
CA THR A 232 -25.83 14.73 12.04
C THR A 232 -25.95 14.86 10.53
N SER A 233 -24.84 14.54 9.85
CA SER A 233 -24.72 14.49 8.40
C SER A 233 -25.49 13.27 7.90
N ASP A 234 -26.34 13.46 6.89
CA ASP A 234 -27.11 12.35 6.33
C ASP A 234 -26.18 11.28 5.70
N VAL A 235 -26.74 10.12 5.38
CA VAL A 235 -25.95 8.99 4.86
C VAL A 235 -25.19 9.35 3.58
N PHE A 236 -25.78 10.16 2.70
CA PHE A 236 -25.17 10.53 1.43
C PHE A 236 -24.01 11.51 1.66
N GLN A 237 -24.22 12.52 2.50
CA GLN A 237 -23.17 13.48 2.85
C GLN A 237 -21.99 12.82 3.56
N ARG A 238 -22.22 11.84 4.43
CA ARG A 238 -21.15 11.04 5.05
C ARG A 238 -20.30 10.27 4.03
N LYS A 239 -20.91 9.75 2.95
CA LYS A 239 -20.17 9.11 1.86
C LYS A 239 -19.25 10.10 1.15
N LEU A 240 -19.75 11.31 0.86
CA LEU A 240 -18.94 12.37 0.26
C LEU A 240 -17.80 12.81 1.17
N GLU A 241 -18.06 13.01 2.46
CA GLU A 241 -17.03 13.33 3.46
C GLU A 241 -15.95 12.24 3.55
N GLY A 242 -16.34 10.97 3.50
CA GLY A 242 -15.41 9.85 3.47
C GLY A 242 -14.51 9.89 2.23
N CYS A 243 -15.09 10.20 1.07
CA CYS A 243 -14.33 10.34 -0.18
C CYS A 243 -13.34 11.51 -0.12
N SER A 244 -13.78 12.68 0.37
CA SER A 244 -12.94 13.86 0.59
C SER A 244 -11.79 13.60 1.55
N PHE A 245 -12.06 12.89 2.65
CA PHE A 245 -11.04 12.46 3.61
C PHE A 245 -9.99 11.55 2.95
N LEU A 246 -10.42 10.51 2.21
CA LEU A 246 -9.51 9.58 1.54
C LEU A 246 -8.68 10.28 0.45
N ARG A 247 -9.27 11.21 -0.30
CA ARG A 247 -8.56 12.08 -1.26
C ARG A 247 -7.43 12.85 -0.58
N GLY A 248 -7.71 13.48 0.56
CA GLY A 248 -6.70 14.19 1.35
C GLY A 248 -5.62 13.28 1.91
N TYR A 249 -6.00 12.08 2.36
CA TYR A 249 -5.05 11.08 2.85
C TYR A 249 -4.03 10.67 1.76
N HIS A 250 -4.48 10.38 0.53
CA HIS A 250 -3.57 10.04 -0.57
C HIS A 250 -2.62 11.20 -0.91
N ARG A 251 -3.14 12.43 -0.96
CA ARG A 251 -2.34 13.64 -1.16
C ARG A 251 -1.30 13.81 -0.05
N PHE A 252 -1.69 13.58 1.19
CA PHE A 252 -0.80 13.61 2.35
C PHE A 252 0.31 12.55 2.23
N MET A 253 -0.04 11.31 1.88
CA MET A 253 0.93 10.23 1.71
C MET A 253 1.92 10.51 0.58
N HIS A 254 1.47 11.15 -0.52
CA HIS A 254 2.35 11.65 -1.57
C HIS A 254 3.37 12.66 -0.99
N SER A 255 2.90 13.67 -0.26
CA SER A 255 3.79 14.67 0.38
C SER A 255 4.77 14.03 1.37
N VAL A 256 4.35 13.03 2.13
CA VAL A 256 5.20 12.27 3.05
C VAL A 256 6.30 11.52 2.29
N GLY A 257 5.96 10.82 1.20
CA GLY A 257 6.95 10.15 0.34
C GLY A 257 7.96 11.14 -0.27
N ARG A 258 7.49 12.33 -0.66
CA ARG A 258 8.34 13.43 -1.14
C ARG A 258 9.33 13.95 -0.08
N VAL A 259 9.00 13.88 1.21
CA VAL A 259 9.95 14.20 2.30
C VAL A 259 10.93 13.05 2.50
N PHE A 260 10.47 11.80 2.60
CA PHE A 260 11.35 10.65 2.80
C PHE A 260 12.34 10.42 1.65
N SER A 261 11.97 10.72 0.40
CA SER A 261 12.90 10.63 -0.74
C SER A 261 14.15 11.49 -0.54
N LYS A 262 14.02 12.65 0.11
CA LYS A 262 15.12 13.57 0.42
C LYS A 262 15.99 13.12 1.59
N TRP A 263 15.51 12.23 2.46
CA TRP A 263 16.31 11.72 3.57
C TRP A 263 17.41 10.76 3.12
N GLY A 264 17.29 10.20 1.90
CA GLY A 264 18.31 9.35 1.29
C GLY A 264 19.47 10.16 0.68
N GLU A 265 19.22 11.43 0.33
CA GLU A 265 20.15 12.38 -0.25
C GLU A 265 20.98 13.05 0.88
N SER A 266 21.99 12.36 1.41
CA SER A 266 23.00 13.06 2.23
C SER A 266 23.79 14.03 1.34
N PRO A 267 24.12 15.27 1.80
CA PRO A 267 25.04 16.17 1.09
C PRO A 267 26.44 15.55 0.90
N ASN A 268 26.76 14.55 1.72
CA ASN A 268 28.04 13.85 1.75
C ASN A 268 28.19 12.78 0.65
N ARG A 269 27.42 12.85 -0.43
CA ARG A 269 27.84 12.25 -1.70
C ARG A 269 28.90 13.16 -2.31
N SER A 270 30.09 13.10 -1.72
CA SER A 270 31.32 13.45 -2.40
C SER A 270 31.21 12.94 -3.83
N ARG A 271 31.41 13.86 -4.79
CA ARG A 271 31.71 13.56 -6.18
C ARG A 271 32.86 12.58 -6.20
N ARG A 272 32.59 11.28 -6.07
CA ARG A 272 33.53 10.26 -6.52
C ARG A 272 33.55 10.40 -8.02
N HIS A 273 34.50 11.20 -8.49
CA HIS A 273 35.09 11.01 -9.80
C HIS A 273 35.41 9.53 -9.93
N SER A 274 34.55 8.79 -10.64
CA SER A 274 34.98 7.56 -11.27
C SER A 274 36.11 7.95 -12.21
N PRO A 275 37.33 7.40 -12.06
CA PRO A 275 38.35 7.60 -13.07
C PRO A 275 37.81 6.94 -14.33
N HIS A 276 37.57 7.75 -15.35
CA HIS A 276 37.22 7.28 -16.68
C HIS A 276 38.21 6.19 -17.09
N GLN A 277 37.67 5.08 -17.58
CA GLN A 277 38.39 4.10 -18.40
C GLN A 277 39.05 4.84 -19.57
N ALA A 278 40.28 5.29 -19.39
CA ALA A 278 41.14 5.83 -20.43
C ALA A 278 42.37 4.94 -20.53
N LEU A 279 42.18 3.70 -21.00
CA LEU A 279 43.29 2.86 -21.43
C LEU A 279 42.97 2.14 -22.74
N ARG A 280 42.61 2.89 -23.78
CA ARG A 280 42.76 2.47 -25.18
C ARG A 280 42.98 3.67 -26.10
N LYS A 281 44.23 4.10 -26.22
CA LYS A 281 44.86 4.58 -27.48
C LYS A 281 46.26 5.11 -27.17
N GLY A 282 47.29 4.43 -27.69
CA GLY A 282 48.68 4.80 -27.47
C GLY A 282 49.64 3.92 -28.25
N MET A 283 49.50 3.96 -29.56
CA MET A 283 50.31 3.34 -30.60
C MET A 283 51.83 3.50 -30.37
N ARG A 284 52.57 2.38 -30.22
CA ARG A 284 53.97 2.29 -30.66
C ARG A 284 54.17 1.02 -31.48
N ARG A 285 54.14 1.23 -32.80
CA ARG A 285 54.67 0.34 -33.83
C ARG A 285 56.18 0.20 -33.59
N THR A 286 56.68 -1.03 -33.49
CA THR A 286 58.10 -1.32 -33.69
C THR A 286 58.20 -2.24 -34.89
N ARG A 287 58.62 -1.69 -36.04
CA ARG A 287 58.92 -2.45 -37.26
C ARG A 287 60.41 -2.84 -37.23
N PRO A 288 60.79 -4.06 -37.60
CA PRO A 288 62.18 -4.52 -37.59
C PRO A 288 62.90 -4.07 -38.86
N SER A 289 64.19 -3.69 -38.77
CA SER A 289 65.02 -3.47 -39.97
C SER A 289 66.52 -3.68 -39.73
N ARG A 290 66.99 -4.81 -40.31
CA ARG A 290 68.23 -5.04 -41.08
C ARG A 290 69.60 -4.57 -40.57
N LYS A 291 70.36 -5.59 -40.15
CA LYS A 291 71.77 -5.95 -40.45
C LYS A 291 72.32 -5.41 -41.79
N GLY A 292 73.54 -4.85 -41.80
CA GLY A 292 74.35 -4.71 -43.02
C GLY A 292 75.51 -3.69 -43.01
N ASN A 293 76.72 -4.19 -42.70
CA ASN A 293 78.05 -3.86 -43.24
C ASN A 293 78.80 -2.52 -43.01
N ARG A 294 80.09 -2.72 -42.70
CA ARG A 294 81.25 -1.82 -42.54
C ARG A 294 81.47 -0.84 -43.70
N LEU A 295 82.18 0.26 -43.40
CA LEU A 295 83.55 0.60 -43.89
C LEU A 295 84.08 1.88 -43.17
N MET A 296 85.28 1.80 -42.59
CA MET A 296 86.21 2.91 -42.24
C MET A 296 87.06 3.25 -43.51
N PRO A 297 88.08 4.17 -43.58
CA PRO A 297 88.80 4.96 -42.55
C PRO A 297 89.26 6.40 -42.98
N ARG A 298 90.10 7.04 -42.13
CA ARG A 298 91.00 8.23 -42.26
C ARG A 298 90.54 9.39 -41.35
N GLY A 299 91.28 9.87 -40.34
CA GLY A 299 92.70 9.78 -40.01
C GLY A 299 93.46 10.98 -40.55
N GLN A 300 93.78 11.96 -39.69
CA GLN A 300 94.92 12.91 -39.66
C GLN A 300 94.62 14.01 -38.62
N LEU A 301 95.50 14.55 -37.78
CA LEU A 301 96.87 14.29 -37.29
C LEU A 301 97.05 15.26 -36.04
N PRO A 302 98.22 15.46 -35.40
CA PRO A 302 98.43 15.19 -33.97
C PRO A 302 99.00 16.40 -33.18
N ARG A 303 99.40 16.14 -31.93
CA ARG A 303 100.50 16.83 -31.26
C ARG A 303 101.63 15.84 -31.05
#